data_AF-A0A519EHZ2-F1
#
_entry.id   AF-A0A519EHZ2-F1
#
_cell.length_a   1.000
_cell.length_b   1.000
_cell.length_c   1.000
_cell.angle_alpha   90.00
_cell.angle_beta   90.00
_cell.angle_gamma   90.00
#
_symmetry.space_group_name_H-M   'P 1'
#
loop_
_entity.id
_entity.type
_entity.pdbx_description
1 polymer ?
#
loop_
_entity_poly.entity_id
_entity_poly.type
_entity_poly.pdbx_seq_one_letter_code
_entity_poly.pdbx_strand_id
1 'polypeptide(L)' 'RDSGKVEAKGNVKILTSCPSCLQGLSRYGNDLNNGLLEADYIVVEMANQILGDQWLPEYVAAANSGGIERVLV' A
#
# COMPACT_ATOMS: atom_id res chain seq x y z
N ARG A 1 14.93 20.24 -2.49
CA ARG A 1 15.16 18.80 -2.78
C ARG A 1 14.78 18.59 -4.24
N ASP A 2 15.72 18.77 -5.18
CA ASP A 2 15.39 19.07 -6.59
C ASP A 2 15.63 17.91 -7.57
N SER A 3 16.06 16.74 -7.08
CA SER A 3 16.47 15.60 -7.94
C SER A 3 15.82 14.26 -7.60
N GLY A 4 14.94 14.20 -6.60
CA GLY A 4 14.26 12.95 -6.18
C GLY A 4 15.19 11.80 -5.76
N LYS A 5 16.50 12.02 -5.66
CA LYS A 5 17.48 10.98 -5.33
C LYS A 5 17.45 10.67 -3.84
N VAL A 6 17.35 9.39 -3.53
CA VAL A 6 17.50 8.83 -2.18
C VAL A 6 18.98 8.52 -1.97
N GLU A 7 19.50 8.70 -0.76
CA GLU A 7 20.86 8.27 -0.41
C GLU A 7 21.00 6.75 -0.59
N ALA A 8 22.21 6.25 -0.88
CA ALA A 8 22.44 4.82 -1.16
C ALA A 8 22.01 3.87 -0.01
N LYS A 9 21.86 4.41 1.22
CA LYS A 9 21.36 3.69 2.40
C LYS A 9 20.03 4.23 2.92
N GLY A 10 19.38 5.13 2.21
CA GLY A 10 18.08 5.66 2.62
C GLY A 10 16.97 4.62 2.44
N ASN A 11 15.97 4.66 3.32
CA ASN A 11 14.76 3.84 3.13
C ASN A 11 14.04 4.25 1.85
N VAL A 12 13.61 3.24 1.09
CA VAL A 12 12.82 3.41 -0.12
C VAL A 12 11.52 2.64 0.06
N LYS A 13 10.40 3.35 -0.01
CA LYS A 13 9.07 2.75 -0.12
C LYS A 13 8.70 2.68 -1.60
N ILE A 14 8.34 1.50 -2.09
CA ILE A 14 7.93 1.28 -3.48
C ILE A 14 6.41 1.29 -3.54
N LEU A 15 5.84 2.13 -4.41
CA LEU A 15 4.40 2.23 -4.61
C LEU A 15 4.02 1.59 -5.95
N THR A 16 3.03 0.71 -5.94
CA THR A 16 2.53 0.03 -7.14
C THR A 16 1.00 0.08 -7.21
N SER A 17 0.46 0.23 -8.41
CA SER A 17 -0.97 0.06 -8.71
C SER A 17 -1.30 -1.33 -9.24
N CYS A 18 -0.29 -2.16 -9.52
CA CYS A 18 -0.48 -3.47 -10.12
C CYS A 18 -0.48 -4.55 -9.02
N PRO A 19 -1.61 -5.27 -8.81
CA PRO A 19 -1.73 -6.29 -7.76
C PRO A 19 -0.71 -7.43 -7.92
N SER A 20 -0.44 -7.85 -9.16
CA SER A 20 0.55 -8.91 -9.42
C SER A 20 1.98 -8.43 -9.16
N CYS A 21 2.29 -7.16 -9.43
CA CYS A 21 3.57 -6.57 -9.07
C CYS A 21 3.74 -6.48 -7.55
N LEU A 22 2.70 -6.09 -6.80
CA LEU A 22 2.76 -6.07 -5.33
C LEU A 22 3.08 -7.48 -4.80
N GLN A 23 2.30 -8.48 -5.23
CA GLN A 23 2.51 -9.86 -4.82
C GLN A 23 3.89 -10.41 -5.23
N GLY A 24 4.42 -9.98 -6.38
CA GLY A 24 5.78 -10.32 -6.80
C GLY A 24 6.87 -9.64 -5.96
N LEU A 25 6.71 -8.35 -5.67
CA LEU A 25 7.63 -7.55 -4.86
C LEU A 25 7.66 -8.02 -3.40
N SER A 26 6.52 -8.45 -2.84
CA SER A 26 6.45 -8.99 -1.47
C SER A 26 7.37 -10.19 -1.26
N ARG A 27 7.76 -10.92 -2.33
CA ARG A 27 8.71 -12.03 -2.24
C ARG A 27 10.13 -11.57 -1.91
N TYR A 28 10.51 -10.38 -2.35
CA TYR A 28 11.85 -9.81 -2.16
C TYR A 28 11.98 -8.99 -0.88
N GLY A 29 10.96 -8.97 -0.02
CA GLY A 29 10.95 -8.21 1.24
C GLY A 29 12.16 -8.50 2.13
N ASN A 30 12.62 -9.76 2.14
CA ASN A 30 13.74 -10.23 2.96
C ASN A 30 15.09 -10.22 2.20
N ASP A 31 15.08 -10.02 0.88
CA ASP A 31 16.27 -10.16 0.02
C ASP A 31 17.07 -8.85 -0.11
N LEU A 32 16.52 -7.74 0.38
CA LEU A 32 17.29 -6.50 0.46
C LEU A 32 18.19 -6.51 1.69
N ASN A 33 19.51 -6.50 1.45
CA ASN A 33 20.56 -6.30 2.45
C ASN A 33 20.43 -5.03 3.31
N ASN A 34 19.44 -4.18 3.01
CA ASN A 34 19.13 -2.92 3.68
C ASN A 34 17.90 -3.05 4.61
N GLY A 35 17.28 -4.23 4.69
CA GLY A 35 16.32 -4.61 5.73
C GLY A 35 14.85 -4.34 5.47
N LEU A 36 14.46 -3.41 4.58
CA LEU A 36 13.06 -3.00 4.45
C LEU A 36 12.72 -2.62 2.99
N LEU A 37 12.43 -3.61 2.13
CA LEU A 37 11.64 -3.32 0.93
C LEU A 37 10.17 -3.23 1.36
N GLU A 38 9.71 -2.02 1.62
CA GLU A 38 8.29 -1.76 1.85
C GLU A 38 7.63 -1.50 0.49
N ALA A 39 7.00 -2.53 -0.07
CA ALA A 39 6.14 -2.38 -1.25
C ALA A 39 4.70 -2.20 -0.80
N ASP A 40 4.06 -1.14 -1.26
CA ASP A 40 2.69 -0.78 -0.88
C ASP A 40 1.85 -0.43 -2.10
N TYR A 41 0.53 -0.51 -1.93
CA TYR A 41 -0.41 -0.21 -2.98
C TYR A 41 -0.68 1.29 -3.02
N ILE A 42 -0.44 1.95 -4.16
CA ILE A 42 -0.53 3.42 -4.29
C ILE A 42 -1.89 3.97 -3.86
N VAL A 43 -2.97 3.21 -4.07
CA VAL A 43 -4.32 3.62 -3.68
C VAL A 43 -4.46 3.73 -2.16
N VAL A 44 -3.82 2.85 -1.39
CA VAL A 44 -3.84 2.88 0.08
C VAL A 44 -3.11 4.12 0.60
N GLU A 45 -1.96 4.45 0.03
CA GLU A 45 -1.22 5.66 0.40
C GLU A 45 -1.98 6.93 0.10
N MET A 46 -2.62 7.00 -1.07
CA MET A 46 -3.46 8.14 -1.42
C MET A 46 -4.66 8.25 -0.49
N ALA A 47 -5.30 7.12 -0.12
CA ALA A 47 -6.40 7.12 0.84
C ALA A 47 -5.96 7.64 2.21
N ASN A 48 -4.82 7.18 2.73
CA ASN A 48 -4.25 7.69 3.98
C ASN A 48 -3.99 9.21 3.92
N GLN A 49 -3.39 9.71 2.84
CA GLN A 49 -3.04 11.13 2.73
C GLN A 49 -4.24 12.05 2.47
N ILE A 50 -5.24 11.58 1.71
CA ILE A 50 -6.37 12.40 1.28
C ILE A 50 -7.54 12.30 2.25
N LEU A 51 -7.83 11.11 2.76
CA LEU A 51 -9.00 10.80 3.58
C LEU A 51 -8.66 10.72 5.08
N GLY A 52 -7.38 10.61 5.43
CA GLY A 52 -6.89 10.53 6.82
C GLY A 52 -6.95 9.12 7.41
N ASP A 53 -6.32 8.93 8.56
CA ASP A 53 -6.05 7.61 9.16
C ASP A 53 -7.29 6.74 9.46
N GLN A 54 -8.47 7.35 9.56
CA GLN A 54 -9.74 6.63 9.83
C GLN A 54 -10.46 6.16 8.56
N TRP A 55 -9.91 6.40 7.37
CA TRP A 55 -10.57 6.09 6.10
C TRP A 55 -11.00 4.61 5.99
N LEU A 56 -10.17 3.67 6.45
CA LEU A 56 -10.42 2.25 6.27
C LEU A 56 -11.55 1.74 7.20
N PRO A 57 -11.52 2.00 8.52
CA PRO A 57 -12.66 1.69 9.39
C PRO A 57 -13.99 2.29 8.91
N GLU A 58 -13.97 3.56 8.50
CA GLU A 58 -15.16 4.26 8.01
C GLU A 58 -15.69 3.64 6.71
N TYR A 59 -14.80 3.36 5.77
CA TYR A 59 -15.13 2.69 4.52
C TYR A 59 -15.75 1.31 4.76
N VAL A 60 -15.17 0.52 5.67
CA VAL A 60 -15.68 -0.82 6.02
C VAL A 60 -17.06 -0.73 6.70
N ALA A 61 -17.27 0.23 7.59
CA ALA A 61 -18.58 0.44 8.23
C ALA A 61 -19.65 0.79 7.19
N ALA A 62 -19.34 1.70 6.26
CA ALA A 62 -20.24 2.07 5.17
C ALA A 62 -20.53 0.88 4.24
N ALA A 63 -19.52 0.12 3.83
CA ALA A 63 -19.70 -1.06 2.99
C ALA A 63 -20.57 -2.14 3.67
N ASN A 64 -20.36 -2.38 4.98
CA ASN A 64 -21.15 -3.34 5.75
C ASN A 64 -22.61 -2.92 5.91
N SER A 65 -22.94 -1.62 5.86
CA SER A 65 -24.31 -1.10 5.99
C SER A 65 -25.21 -1.30 4.76
N GLY A 66 -24.82 -2.16 3.81
CA GLY A 66 -25.64 -2.54 2.65
C GLY A 66 -24.92 -2.53 1.30
N GLY A 67 -23.62 -2.21 1.27
CA GLY A 67 -22.81 -2.18 0.04
C GLY A 67 -22.13 -3.51 -0.32
N ILE A 68 -22.21 -4.54 0.52
CA ILE A 68 -21.63 -5.86 0.27
C ILE A 68 -22.73 -6.82 -0.18
N GLU A 69 -22.76 -7.10 -1.47
CA GLU A 69 -23.54 -8.21 -2.01
C GLU A 69 -22.84 -9.53 -1.66
N ARG A 70 -23.47 -10.31 -0.79
CA ARG A 70 -22.92 -11.58 -0.31
C ARG A 70 -23.29 -12.69 -1.29
N VAL A 71 -22.31 -13.16 -2.04
CA VAL A 71 -22.43 -14.42 -2.80
C VAL A 71 -22.17 -15.55 -1.82
N LEU A 72 -23.24 -16.01 -1.15
CA LEU A 72 -23.18 -17.22 -0.33
C LEU A 72 -22.95 -18.44 -1.25
N VAL A 73 -22.03 -19.33 -0.85
CA VAL A 73 -21.96 -20.74 -1.31
C VAL A 73 -22.50 -21.61 -0.19
#